data_AF-A0A3A8RNV8-F1
#
_entry.id   AF-A0A3A8RNV8-F1
#
_cell.length_a   1.000
_cell.length_b   1.000
_cell.length_c   1.000
_cell.angle_alpha   90.00
_cell.angle_beta   90.00
_cell.angle_gamma   90.00
#
_symmetry.space_group_name_H-M   'P 1'
#
loop_
_entity.id
_entity.type
_entity.pdbx_description
1 polymer ?
#
loop_
_entity_poly.entity_id
_entity_poly.type
_entity_poly.pdbx_seq_one_letter_code
_entity_poly.pdbx_strand_id
1 'polypeptide(L)'
;MATSDGIDPTLDALAIEGPLSGVESALRALPAAQQARRFKHRLMSGARSLAPLGGVILCIGIAGTVEGPLSAVAGVLGLGLAAALGIRGMFSTRFRVPGHAGDDPGRRPELVVRVLQRLKADLAPDTPVRLRLRPDPHPQGPGSSLYVLKRIKTAPPDVLDPWLTLETRLADGSHLRLSAVERRRVRVSDHGPNGPRRRTRIKENDALFLEARLRVKEKRHPRLAALSLDRARAAVRLPPGAKLQRLRITGEHLRLRIRLEETWRPFVPKDMGEEKSSTPDASRAVTMMLLSLYQMLHLARTPVAPKAVKEPPGKKPPHPRARSRRRRSG
;
A
#
# COMPACT_ATOMS: atom_id res chain seq x y z
N MET A 1 13.30 5.43 -24.37
CA MET A 1 14.60 5.76 -23.74
C MET A 1 14.39 5.84 -22.24
N ALA A 2 14.95 4.90 -21.47
CA ALA A 2 14.92 4.98 -20.01
C ALA A 2 15.78 6.17 -19.57
N THR A 3 15.32 6.94 -18.58
CA THR A 3 16.13 8.02 -18.00
C THR A 3 17.34 7.43 -17.26
N SER A 4 18.37 8.23 -16.95
CA SER A 4 19.56 7.80 -16.17
C SER A 4 19.21 7.08 -14.85
N ASP A 5 17.99 7.29 -14.36
CA ASP A 5 17.48 6.80 -13.08
C ASP A 5 16.67 5.48 -13.23
N GLY A 6 16.60 4.92 -14.46
CA GLY A 6 15.86 3.68 -14.75
C GLY A 6 14.33 3.81 -14.71
N ILE A 7 13.79 5.02 -14.52
CA ILE A 7 12.35 5.26 -14.42
C ILE A 7 11.77 5.54 -15.78
N ASP A 8 10.75 4.76 -16.14
CA ASP A 8 9.97 4.98 -17.35
C ASP A 8 9.09 6.22 -17.16
N PRO A 9 9.30 7.30 -17.94
CA PRO A 9 8.53 8.54 -17.81
C PRO A 9 7.05 8.35 -18.15
N THR A 10 6.70 7.32 -18.92
CA THR A 10 5.30 7.05 -19.28
C THR A 10 4.53 6.37 -18.15
N LEU A 11 5.23 5.57 -17.33
CA LEU A 11 4.62 4.77 -16.26
C LEU A 11 4.84 5.36 -14.87
N ASP A 12 5.74 6.36 -14.74
CA ASP A 12 6.22 6.90 -13.47
C ASP A 12 6.66 5.78 -12.51
N ALA A 13 7.26 4.74 -13.09
CA ALA A 13 7.60 3.51 -12.41
C ALA A 13 8.97 3.00 -12.85
N LEU A 14 9.71 2.50 -11.89
CA LEU A 14 10.89 1.70 -12.09
C LEU A 14 10.47 0.30 -12.51
N ALA A 15 10.87 -0.13 -13.70
CA ALA A 15 10.67 -1.47 -14.19
C ALA A 15 12.05 -2.11 -14.40
N ILE A 16 12.39 -3.09 -13.57
CA ILE A 16 13.67 -3.80 -13.63
C ILE A 16 13.38 -5.30 -13.69
N GLU A 17 14.13 -5.99 -14.54
CA GLU A 17 14.19 -7.44 -14.59
C GLU A 17 15.65 -7.84 -14.57
N GLY A 18 16.07 -8.60 -13.56
CA GLY A 18 17.47 -8.94 -13.41
C GLY A 18 17.77 -9.75 -12.14
N PRO A 19 19.05 -10.07 -11.88
CA PRO A 19 19.45 -10.78 -10.67
C PRO A 19 19.13 -9.97 -9.41
N LEU A 20 18.88 -10.67 -8.30
CA LEU A 20 18.52 -10.08 -7.02
C LEU A 20 19.46 -8.94 -6.59
N SER A 21 20.77 -9.12 -6.75
CA SER A 21 21.79 -8.13 -6.38
C SER A 21 21.65 -6.82 -7.18
N GLY A 22 21.36 -6.91 -8.48
CA GLY A 22 21.13 -5.75 -9.35
C GLY A 22 19.83 -5.03 -9.02
N VAL A 23 18.78 -5.77 -8.66
CA VAL A 23 17.51 -5.18 -8.21
C VAL A 23 17.69 -4.47 -6.86
N GLU A 24 18.40 -5.07 -5.91
CA GLU A 24 18.68 -4.45 -4.61
C GLU A 24 19.54 -3.19 -4.73
N SER A 25 20.58 -3.20 -5.56
CA SER A 25 21.44 -2.03 -5.76
C SER A 25 20.66 -0.86 -6.37
N ALA A 26 19.84 -1.14 -7.40
CA ALA A 26 18.97 -0.15 -7.99
C ALA A 26 17.98 0.44 -6.97
N LEU A 27 17.34 -0.41 -6.16
CA LEU A 27 16.42 0.03 -5.09
C LEU A 27 17.08 0.93 -4.05
N ARG A 28 18.34 0.65 -3.66
CA ARG A 28 19.07 1.46 -2.68
C ARG A 28 19.53 2.81 -3.26
N ALA A 29 19.71 2.93 -4.57
CA ALA A 29 20.06 4.18 -5.24
C ALA A 29 18.85 5.12 -5.44
N LEU A 30 17.61 4.59 -5.45
CA LEU A 30 16.40 5.37 -5.72
C LEU A 30 16.16 6.56 -4.78
N PRO A 31 16.31 6.44 -3.43
CA PRO A 31 15.99 7.54 -2.54
C PRO A 31 16.82 8.80 -2.84
N ALA A 32 18.10 8.63 -3.17
CA ALA A 32 18.98 9.74 -3.56
C ALA A 32 18.51 10.40 -4.87
N ALA A 33 18.19 9.61 -5.89
CA ALA A 33 17.65 10.11 -7.16
C ALA A 33 16.29 10.82 -6.98
N GLN A 34 15.42 10.30 -6.10
CA GLN A 34 14.14 10.94 -5.77
C GLN A 34 14.33 12.26 -5.00
N GLN A 35 15.24 12.30 -4.03
CA GLN A 35 15.56 13.51 -3.29
C GLN A 35 16.08 14.60 -4.22
N ALA A 36 17.00 14.27 -5.14
CA ALA A 36 17.52 15.20 -6.14
C ALA A 36 16.41 15.74 -7.06
N ARG A 37 15.51 14.87 -7.55
CA ARG A 37 14.36 15.28 -8.38
C ARG A 37 13.37 16.16 -7.63
N ARG A 38 13.06 15.81 -6.37
CA ARG A 38 12.18 16.62 -5.51
C ARG A 38 12.81 17.97 -5.19
N PHE A 39 14.12 18.03 -4.97
CA PHE A 39 14.87 19.27 -4.76
C PHE A 39 14.84 20.16 -6.02
N LYS A 40 15.16 19.59 -7.20
CA LYS A 40 15.08 20.30 -8.49
C LYS A 40 13.67 20.83 -8.75
N HIS A 41 12.64 20.03 -8.50
CA HIS A 41 11.26 20.49 -8.63
C HIS A 41 10.94 21.63 -7.66
N ARG A 42 11.40 21.57 -6.41
CA ARG A 42 11.21 22.67 -5.44
C ARG A 42 11.89 23.95 -5.91
N LEU A 43 13.14 23.86 -6.38
CA LEU A 43 13.89 25.00 -6.88
C LEU A 43 13.23 25.62 -8.12
N MET A 44 12.81 24.79 -9.09
CA MET A 44 12.08 25.25 -10.27
C MET A 44 10.71 25.84 -9.93
N SER A 45 9.99 25.26 -8.95
CA SER A 45 8.71 25.84 -8.49
C SER A 45 8.91 27.16 -7.77
N GLY A 46 9.98 27.30 -6.97
CA GLY A 46 10.36 28.55 -6.31
C GLY A 46 10.71 29.63 -7.32
N ALA A 47 11.56 29.31 -8.30
CA ALA A 47 11.91 30.23 -9.39
C ALA A 47 10.67 30.69 -10.16
N ARG A 48 9.74 29.77 -10.49
CA ARG A 48 8.46 30.12 -11.15
C ARG A 48 7.56 31.00 -10.27
N SER A 49 7.55 30.79 -8.96
CA SER A 49 6.78 31.65 -8.05
C SER A 49 7.36 33.06 -7.89
N LEU A 50 8.66 33.24 -8.18
CA LEU A 50 9.33 34.55 -8.17
C LEU A 50 9.27 35.28 -9.52
N ALA A 51 8.97 34.57 -10.62
CA ALA A 51 8.76 35.17 -11.94
C ALA A 51 7.82 36.40 -11.96
N PRO A 52 6.66 36.42 -11.26
CA PRO A 52 5.82 37.62 -11.22
C PRO A 52 6.50 38.81 -10.53
N LEU A 53 7.34 38.60 -9.50
CA LEU A 53 8.10 39.68 -8.86
C LEU A 53 9.14 40.27 -9.83
N GLY A 54 9.84 39.43 -10.59
CA GLY A 54 10.74 39.88 -11.66
C GLY A 54 10.00 40.71 -12.72
N GLY A 55 8.79 40.31 -13.09
CA GLY A 55 7.93 41.08 -13.99
C GLY A 55 7.52 42.45 -13.41
N VAL A 56 7.17 42.52 -12.13
CA VAL A 56 6.86 43.80 -11.45
C VAL A 56 8.08 44.74 -11.44
N ILE A 57 9.26 44.22 -11.09
CA ILE A 57 10.49 45.02 -11.07
C ILE A 57 10.82 45.55 -12.47
N LEU A 58 10.67 44.71 -13.51
CA LEU A 58 10.86 45.11 -14.90
C LEU A 58 9.88 46.22 -15.32
N CYS A 59 8.60 46.10 -14.96
CA CYS A 59 7.59 47.12 -15.25
C CYS A 59 7.90 48.46 -14.56
N ILE A 60 8.37 48.43 -13.31
CA ILE A 60 8.78 49.64 -12.57
C ILE A 60 10.00 50.29 -13.25
N GLY A 61 10.99 49.49 -13.66
CA GLY A 61 12.16 49.99 -14.38
C GLY A 61 11.82 50.68 -15.70
N ILE A 62 10.94 50.08 -16.51
CA ILE A 62 10.49 50.66 -17.79
C ILE A 62 9.71 51.97 -17.56
N ALA A 63 8.81 51.99 -16.56
CA ALA A 63 8.05 53.19 -16.21
C ALA A 63 8.94 54.36 -15.77
N GLY A 64 10.09 54.09 -15.16
CA GLY A 64 11.08 55.11 -14.78
C GLY A 64 11.89 55.68 -15.95
N THR A 65 11.85 55.07 -17.14
CA THR A 65 12.68 55.46 -18.30
C THR A 65 11.91 56.18 -19.41
N VAL A 66 10.58 56.17 -19.40
CA VAL A 66 9.76 56.73 -20.48
C VAL A 66 8.96 57.92 -19.96
N GLU A 67 9.31 59.13 -20.41
CA GLU A 67 8.58 60.36 -20.09
C GLU A 67 7.29 60.43 -20.93
N GLY A 68 6.13 60.45 -20.28
CA GLY A 68 4.84 60.71 -20.94
C GLY A 68 3.63 60.03 -20.28
N PRO A 69 2.41 60.52 -20.51
CA PRO A 69 1.18 59.99 -19.88
C PRO A 69 0.89 58.52 -20.27
N LEU A 70 1.39 58.07 -21.42
CA LEU A 70 1.24 56.68 -21.88
C LEU A 70 2.09 55.70 -21.05
N SER A 71 3.21 56.14 -20.46
CA SER A 71 4.06 55.26 -19.63
C SER A 71 3.40 54.94 -18.29
N ALA A 72 2.66 55.89 -17.72
CA ALA A 72 1.88 55.69 -16.51
C ALA A 72 0.76 54.64 -16.70
N VAL A 73 0.04 54.71 -17.82
CA VAL A 73 -1.03 53.73 -18.15
C VAL A 73 -0.45 52.34 -18.38
N ALA A 74 0.66 52.23 -19.12
CA ALA A 74 1.36 50.97 -19.34
C ALA A 74 1.88 50.35 -18.03
N GLY A 75 2.41 51.18 -17.12
CA GLY A 75 2.88 50.74 -15.80
C GLY A 75 1.75 50.15 -14.94
N VAL A 76 0.58 50.81 -14.89
CA VAL A 76 -0.58 50.32 -14.11
C VAL A 76 -1.12 49.02 -14.69
N LEU A 77 -1.23 48.91 -16.02
CA LEU A 77 -1.68 47.68 -16.68
C LEU A 77 -0.69 46.53 -16.46
N GLY A 78 0.62 46.80 -16.54
CA GLY A 78 1.66 45.82 -16.26
C GLY A 78 1.62 45.30 -14.82
N LEU A 79 1.40 46.20 -13.86
CA LEU A 79 1.30 45.85 -12.44
C LEU A 79 0.02 45.05 -12.15
N GLY A 80 -1.11 45.44 -12.75
CA GLY A 80 -2.37 44.69 -12.68
C GLY A 80 -2.27 43.28 -13.26
N LEU A 81 -1.62 43.13 -14.43
CA LEU A 81 -1.38 41.83 -15.06
C LEU A 81 -0.44 40.96 -14.21
N ALA A 82 0.65 41.52 -13.69
CA ALA A 82 1.57 40.81 -12.83
C ALA A 82 0.91 40.37 -11.51
N ALA A 83 0.07 41.21 -10.90
CA ALA A 83 -0.72 40.86 -9.73
C ALA A 83 -1.73 39.74 -10.05
N ALA A 84 -2.46 39.82 -11.17
CA ALA A 84 -3.40 38.78 -11.59
C ALA A 84 -2.71 37.43 -11.84
N LEU A 85 -1.55 37.44 -12.51
CA LEU A 85 -0.73 36.24 -12.74
C LEU A 85 -0.13 35.69 -11.44
N GLY A 86 0.31 36.56 -10.52
CA GLY A 86 0.79 36.19 -9.20
C GLY A 86 -0.30 35.51 -8.35
N ILE A 87 -1.49 36.12 -8.30
CA ILE A 87 -2.66 35.58 -7.60
C ILE A 87 -3.08 34.24 -8.22
N ARG A 88 -3.16 34.15 -9.56
CA ARG A 88 -3.45 32.89 -10.26
C ARG A 88 -2.41 31.81 -9.97
N GLY A 89 -1.14 32.19 -9.94
CA GLY A 89 -0.03 31.32 -9.54
C GLY A 89 -0.21 30.77 -8.14
N MET A 90 -0.52 31.64 -7.17
CA MET A 90 -0.73 31.28 -5.76
C MET A 90 -1.93 30.35 -5.53
N PHE A 91 -3.00 30.47 -6.30
CA PHE A 91 -4.13 29.52 -6.23
C PHE A 91 -3.84 28.19 -6.93
N SER A 92 -2.83 28.13 -7.80
CA SER A 92 -2.40 26.90 -8.48
C SER A 92 -1.32 26.13 -7.71
N THR A 93 -0.69 26.74 -6.70
CA THR A 93 0.37 26.09 -5.93
C THR A 93 -0.21 24.96 -5.08
N ARG A 94 0.31 23.75 -5.31
CA ARG A 94 0.02 22.57 -4.52
C ARG A 94 0.69 22.73 -3.16
N PHE A 95 -0.10 22.72 -2.08
CA PHE A 95 0.44 22.79 -0.73
C PHE A 95 0.94 21.41 -0.32
N ARG A 96 2.10 21.36 0.35
CA ARG A 96 2.64 20.14 0.95
C ARG A 96 2.53 20.26 2.45
N VAL A 97 1.99 19.24 3.11
CA VAL A 97 2.08 19.12 4.57
C VAL A 97 3.40 18.45 4.91
N PRO A 98 4.39 19.17 5.48
CA PRO A 98 5.63 18.55 5.90
C PRO A 98 5.37 17.52 6.99
N GLY A 99 6.06 16.37 6.93
CA GLY A 99 5.96 15.31 7.94
C GLY A 99 4.83 14.30 7.73
N HIS A 100 4.13 14.31 6.59
CA HIS A 100 3.20 13.22 6.27
C HIS A 100 3.97 11.91 6.08
N ALA A 101 3.56 10.83 6.74
CA ALA A 101 4.31 9.56 6.73
C ALA A 101 4.48 8.96 5.33
N GLY A 102 3.54 9.21 4.42
CA GLY A 102 3.63 8.75 3.02
C GLY A 102 4.61 9.54 2.14
N ASP A 103 5.10 10.69 2.64
CA ASP A 103 6.02 11.56 1.91
C ASP A 103 7.48 11.14 2.03
N ASP A 104 7.80 10.17 2.88
CA ASP A 104 9.16 9.63 2.99
C ASP A 104 9.55 8.91 1.68
N PRO A 105 10.55 9.42 0.92
CA PRO A 105 10.98 8.79 -0.33
C PRO A 105 11.53 7.37 -0.11
N GLY A 106 12.04 7.05 1.08
CA GLY A 106 12.57 5.73 1.41
C GLY A 106 11.50 4.68 1.68
N ARG A 107 10.27 5.08 2.04
CA ARG A 107 9.24 4.18 2.57
C ARG A 107 8.88 3.00 1.67
N ARG A 108 8.62 3.26 0.38
CA ARG A 108 8.23 2.22 -0.58
C ARG A 108 9.42 1.37 -1.02
N PRO A 109 10.58 1.94 -1.43
CA PRO A 109 11.77 1.15 -1.75
C PRO A 109 12.27 0.30 -0.57
N GLU A 110 12.28 0.84 0.66
CA GLU A 110 12.76 0.12 1.84
C GLU A 110 11.95 -1.14 2.10
N LEU A 111 10.61 -1.07 2.00
CA LEU A 111 9.76 -2.25 2.15
C LEU A 111 10.15 -3.35 1.15
N VAL A 112 10.40 -2.99 -0.11
CA VAL A 112 10.80 -3.96 -1.15
C VAL A 112 12.17 -4.55 -0.83
N VAL A 113 13.15 -3.74 -0.44
CA VAL A 113 14.49 -4.23 -0.05
C VAL A 113 14.39 -5.23 1.10
N ARG A 114 13.62 -4.92 2.15
CA ARG A 114 13.44 -5.83 3.29
C ARG A 114 12.77 -7.14 2.90
N VAL A 115 11.77 -7.09 2.03
CA VAL A 115 11.08 -8.28 1.53
C VAL A 115 12.03 -9.13 0.68
N LEU A 116 12.83 -8.51 -0.20
CA LEU A 116 13.83 -9.20 -1.01
C LEU A 116 14.92 -9.86 -0.17
N GLN A 117 15.42 -9.17 0.86
CA GLN A 117 16.40 -9.72 1.80
C GLN A 117 15.87 -10.97 2.52
N ARG A 118 14.59 -10.98 2.90
CA ARG A 118 13.95 -12.15 3.53
C ARG A 118 13.68 -13.28 2.53
N LEU A 119 13.36 -12.93 1.28
CA LEU A 119 13.16 -13.89 0.20
C LEU A 119 14.46 -14.49 -0.31
N LYS A 120 15.62 -13.86 -0.08
CA LYS A 120 16.93 -14.30 -0.57
C LYS A 120 17.22 -15.78 -0.32
N ALA A 121 16.80 -16.32 0.83
CA ALA A 121 17.00 -17.73 1.17
C ALA A 121 16.10 -18.69 0.36
N ASP A 122 14.93 -18.21 -0.10
CA ASP A 122 13.95 -19.00 -0.84
C ASP A 122 14.09 -18.84 -2.37
N LEU A 123 14.92 -17.92 -2.84
CA LEU A 123 15.16 -17.69 -4.25
C LEU A 123 16.17 -18.69 -4.80
N ALA A 124 15.90 -19.25 -5.99
CA ALA A 124 16.89 -20.05 -6.69
C ALA A 124 18.06 -19.16 -7.15
N PRO A 125 19.30 -19.67 -7.13
CA PRO A 125 20.45 -18.96 -7.70
C PRO A 125 20.13 -18.58 -9.14
N ASP A 126 20.52 -17.35 -9.52
CA ASP A 126 20.36 -16.78 -10.87
C ASP A 126 18.92 -16.59 -11.37
N THR A 127 17.91 -16.70 -10.49
CA THR A 127 16.53 -16.43 -10.91
C THR A 127 16.31 -14.92 -11.13
N PRO A 128 15.79 -14.50 -12.30
CA PRO A 128 15.46 -13.12 -12.54
C PRO A 128 14.28 -12.69 -11.65
N VAL A 129 14.44 -11.55 -11.00
CA VAL A 129 13.40 -10.88 -10.24
C VAL A 129 12.85 -9.76 -11.10
N ARG A 130 11.55 -9.84 -11.41
CA ARG A 130 10.84 -8.79 -12.15
C ARG A 130 10.15 -7.87 -11.17
N LEU A 131 10.65 -6.64 -11.08
CA LEU A 131 10.16 -5.61 -10.20
C LEU A 131 9.56 -4.45 -11.00
N ARG A 132 8.30 -4.12 -10.69
CA ARG A 132 7.67 -2.86 -11.07
C ARG A 132 7.34 -2.08 -9.80
N LEU A 133 8.05 -0.98 -9.59
CA LEU A 133 7.91 -0.13 -8.41
C LEU A 133 7.65 1.32 -8.83
N ARG A 134 6.56 1.91 -8.36
CA ARG A 134 6.36 3.35 -8.42
C ARG A 134 6.79 3.97 -7.09
N PRO A 135 7.92 4.71 -7.08
CA PRO A 135 8.55 5.08 -5.83
C PRO A 135 7.90 6.33 -5.20
N ASP A 136 7.24 7.18 -5.98
CA ASP A 136 6.49 8.34 -5.50
C ASP A 136 4.97 8.07 -5.45
N PRO A 137 4.24 8.56 -4.43
CA PRO A 137 2.79 8.41 -4.36
C PRO A 137 2.08 9.17 -5.47
N HIS A 138 0.93 8.66 -5.91
CA HIS A 138 0.13 9.35 -6.92
C HIS A 138 -0.28 10.75 -6.41
N PRO A 139 -0.24 11.81 -7.25
CA PRO A 139 -0.70 13.14 -6.83
C PRO A 139 -2.17 13.07 -6.40
N GLN A 140 -2.50 13.51 -5.18
CA GLN A 140 -3.83 13.39 -4.53
C GLN A 140 -4.24 11.95 -4.14
N GLY A 141 -3.34 10.98 -4.30
CA GLY A 141 -3.53 9.60 -3.87
C GLY A 141 -3.11 9.35 -2.42
N PRO A 142 -3.32 8.12 -1.90
CA PRO A 142 -2.87 7.73 -0.58
C PRO A 142 -1.36 7.96 -0.39
N GLY A 143 -0.98 8.39 0.81
CA GLY A 143 0.39 8.76 1.13
C GLY A 143 0.92 10.06 0.49
N SER A 144 0.20 10.72 -0.42
CA SER A 144 0.61 12.02 -0.95
C SER A 144 0.32 13.14 0.04
N SER A 145 1.33 13.97 0.36
CA SER A 145 1.14 15.25 1.07
C SER A 145 0.63 16.40 0.21
N LEU A 146 0.49 16.18 -1.11
CA LEU A 146 0.02 17.21 -2.03
C LEU A 146 -1.47 17.46 -1.86
N TYR A 147 -1.80 18.64 -1.36
CA TYR A 147 -3.15 19.16 -1.32
C TYR A 147 -3.34 20.18 -2.43
N VAL A 148 -4.41 20.00 -3.21
CA VAL A 148 -4.88 21.02 -4.13
C VAL A 148 -5.99 21.76 -3.42
N LEU A 149 -5.85 23.08 -3.28
CA LEU A 149 -6.84 23.95 -2.68
C LEU A 149 -8.06 24.05 -3.60
N LYS A 150 -8.88 23.00 -3.65
CA LYS A 150 -10.11 23.01 -4.45
C LYS A 150 -11.28 23.32 -3.51
N ARG A 151 -12.09 24.32 -3.85
CA ARG A 151 -13.38 24.59 -3.20
C ARG A 151 -14.39 23.51 -3.63
N ILE A 152 -14.23 22.28 -3.15
CA ILE A 152 -15.13 21.17 -3.48
C ILE A 152 -16.10 20.97 -2.31
N LYS A 153 -17.39 21.00 -2.63
CA LYS A 153 -18.48 20.67 -1.68
C LYS A 153 -18.76 19.16 -1.59
N THR A 154 -18.33 18.40 -2.59
CA THR A 154 -18.48 16.95 -2.71
C THR A 154 -17.20 16.20 -2.31
N ALA A 155 -17.37 14.99 -1.78
CA ALA A 155 -16.23 14.11 -1.51
C ALA A 155 -15.56 13.70 -2.84
N PRO A 156 -14.23 13.82 -2.97
CA PRO A 156 -13.53 13.26 -4.12
C PRO A 156 -13.71 11.73 -4.16
N PRO A 157 -13.66 11.11 -5.35
CA PRO A 157 -13.78 9.66 -5.47
C PRO A 157 -12.62 8.96 -4.75
N ASP A 158 -12.86 7.72 -4.34
CA ASP A 158 -11.82 6.87 -3.76
C ASP A 158 -10.67 6.68 -4.76
N VAL A 159 -9.44 6.93 -4.31
CA VAL A 159 -8.25 6.82 -5.15
C VAL A 159 -7.51 5.53 -4.83
N LEU A 160 -7.22 4.74 -5.86
CA LEU A 160 -6.38 3.55 -5.77
C LEU A 160 -5.01 3.83 -6.38
N ASP A 161 -3.96 3.46 -5.66
CA ASP A 161 -2.57 3.68 -6.03
C ASP A 161 -1.82 2.33 -6.10
N PRO A 162 -1.88 1.61 -7.23
CA PRO A 162 -1.10 0.39 -7.43
C PRO A 162 0.38 0.75 -7.63
N TRP A 163 1.22 0.46 -6.64
CA TRP A 163 2.61 0.94 -6.65
C TRP A 163 3.67 -0.16 -6.68
N LEU A 164 3.32 -1.41 -6.35
CA LEU A 164 4.25 -2.53 -6.39
C LEU A 164 3.68 -3.71 -7.17
N THR A 165 4.50 -4.28 -8.04
CA THR A 165 4.37 -5.66 -8.51
C THR A 165 5.77 -6.29 -8.51
N LEU A 166 5.93 -7.36 -7.76
CA LEU A 166 7.15 -8.16 -7.70
C LEU A 166 6.81 -9.57 -8.14
N GLU A 167 7.47 -10.06 -9.18
CA GLU A 167 7.31 -11.40 -9.72
C GLU A 167 8.66 -12.11 -9.68
N THR A 168 8.68 -13.34 -9.17
CA THR A 168 9.89 -14.14 -9.07
C THR A 168 9.56 -15.64 -9.01
N ARG A 169 10.56 -16.47 -9.25
CA ARG A 169 10.48 -17.92 -9.08
C ARG A 169 11.22 -18.33 -7.81
N LEU A 170 10.59 -19.16 -7.01
CA LEU A 170 11.16 -19.68 -5.78
C LEU A 170 11.96 -20.96 -6.07
N ALA A 171 12.80 -21.37 -5.13
CA ALA A 171 13.66 -22.55 -5.24
C ALA A 171 12.85 -23.87 -5.40
N ASP A 172 11.62 -23.91 -4.87
CA ASP A 172 10.68 -25.01 -5.07
C ASP A 172 10.03 -25.02 -6.48
N GLY A 173 10.40 -24.06 -7.33
CA GLY A 173 9.90 -23.89 -8.68
C GLY A 173 8.52 -23.25 -8.76
N SER A 174 7.95 -22.81 -7.64
CA SER A 174 6.70 -22.03 -7.61
C SER A 174 6.93 -20.60 -8.10
N HIS A 175 5.88 -20.00 -8.68
CA HIS A 175 5.92 -18.63 -9.16
C HIS A 175 5.21 -17.72 -8.17
N LEU A 176 5.98 -16.84 -7.53
CA LEU A 176 5.49 -15.87 -6.56
C LEU A 176 5.22 -14.54 -7.26
N ARG A 177 4.04 -13.98 -6.99
CA ARG A 177 3.68 -12.61 -7.36
C ARG A 177 3.18 -11.86 -6.12
N LEU A 178 3.93 -10.85 -5.71
CA LEU A 178 3.52 -9.89 -4.69
C LEU A 178 3.04 -8.60 -5.36
N SER A 179 1.98 -8.02 -4.83
CA SER A 179 1.49 -6.72 -5.27
C SER A 179 1.02 -5.89 -4.10
N ALA A 180 1.23 -4.58 -4.20
CA ALA A 180 0.82 -3.62 -3.19
C ALA A 180 0.03 -2.49 -3.84
N VAL A 181 -1.13 -2.20 -3.24
CA VAL A 181 -2.05 -1.15 -3.67
C VAL A 181 -2.45 -0.35 -2.46
N GLU A 182 -2.14 0.95 -2.45
CA GLU A 182 -2.70 1.84 -1.44
C GLU A 182 -4.07 2.36 -1.89
N ARG A 183 -4.96 2.63 -0.95
CA ARG A 183 -6.27 3.26 -1.21
C ARG A 183 -6.45 4.43 -0.27
N ARG A 184 -6.85 5.58 -0.81
CA ARG A 184 -7.35 6.73 -0.04
C ARG A 184 -8.85 6.78 -0.17
N ARG A 185 -9.55 6.75 0.98
CA ARG A 185 -10.99 6.99 1.06
C ARG A 185 -11.23 8.33 1.73
N VAL A 186 -11.90 9.23 1.04
CA VAL A 186 -12.24 10.55 1.58
C VAL A 186 -13.71 10.56 1.97
N ARG A 187 -13.99 10.80 3.26
CA ARG A 187 -15.35 10.94 3.78
C ARG A 187 -15.58 12.39 4.17
N VAL A 188 -16.55 13.02 3.54
CA VAL A 188 -17.04 14.35 3.90
C VAL A 188 -18.25 14.18 4.80
N SER A 189 -18.24 14.81 5.97
CA SER A 189 -19.39 14.87 6.87
C SER A 189 -19.75 16.32 7.15
N ASP A 190 -20.95 16.71 6.76
CA ASP A 190 -21.53 18.00 7.11
C ASP A 190 -22.25 17.90 8.45
N HIS A 191 -22.07 18.90 9.30
CA HIS A 191 -22.93 19.06 10.46
C HIS A 191 -24.31 19.50 9.94
N GLY A 192 -25.35 18.76 10.30
CA GLY A 192 -26.73 19.03 9.88
C GLY A 192 -27.21 20.44 10.25
N PRO A 193 -28.43 20.81 9.82
CA PRO A 193 -28.93 22.19 9.86
C PRO A 193 -28.94 22.84 11.25
N ASN A 194 -28.99 22.04 12.33
CA ASN A 194 -29.10 22.52 13.71
C ASN A 194 -27.74 22.62 14.46
N GLY A 195 -26.61 22.46 13.77
CA GLY A 195 -25.29 22.59 14.39
C GLY A 195 -24.85 24.05 14.53
N PRO A 196 -24.18 24.46 15.63
CA PRO A 196 -23.79 25.85 15.90
C PRO A 196 -22.73 26.42 14.91
N ARG A 197 -22.24 25.60 13.97
CA ARG A 197 -21.31 26.03 12.90
C ARG A 197 -21.38 25.06 11.73
N ARG A 198 -21.68 25.54 10.51
CA ARG A 198 -21.56 24.80 9.24
C ARG A 198 -20.09 24.51 8.90
N ARG A 199 -19.42 23.68 9.69
CA ARG A 199 -18.05 23.21 9.40
C ARG A 199 -18.13 21.82 8.78
N THR A 200 -17.84 21.74 7.48
CA THR A 200 -17.60 20.49 6.79
C THR A 200 -16.35 19.84 7.35
N ARG A 201 -16.47 18.62 7.88
CA ARG A 201 -15.32 17.81 8.32
C ARG A 201 -14.95 16.83 7.22
N ILE A 202 -13.70 16.86 6.79
CA ILE A 202 -13.14 15.90 5.83
C ILE A 202 -12.28 14.91 6.62
N LYS A 203 -12.55 13.61 6.47
CA LYS A 203 -11.74 12.53 7.03
C LYS A 203 -11.14 11.72 5.91
N GLU A 204 -9.82 11.60 5.89
CA GLU A 204 -9.07 10.78 4.95
C GLU A 204 -8.64 9.49 5.64
N ASN A 205 -8.98 8.35 5.05
CA ASN A 205 -8.55 7.05 5.54
C ASN A 205 -7.70 6.38 4.45
N ASP A 206 -6.40 6.29 4.72
CA ASP A 206 -5.46 5.56 3.88
C ASP A 206 -5.38 4.10 4.37
N ALA A 207 -5.34 3.15 3.43
CA ALA A 207 -5.17 1.73 3.72
C ALA A 207 -4.25 1.09 2.68
N LEU A 208 -3.40 0.17 3.13
CA LEU A 208 -2.51 -0.59 2.25
C LEU A 208 -3.08 -2.00 2.06
N PHE A 209 -3.27 -2.37 0.80
CA PHE A 209 -3.63 -3.73 0.41
C PHE A 209 -2.39 -4.45 -0.09
N LEU A 210 -2.04 -5.53 0.61
CA LEU A 210 -0.97 -6.43 0.20
C LEU A 210 -1.61 -7.71 -0.33
N GLU A 211 -1.14 -8.16 -1.48
CA GLU A 211 -1.63 -9.37 -2.12
C GLU A 211 -0.46 -10.25 -2.56
N ALA A 212 -0.45 -11.48 -2.05
CA ALA A 212 0.47 -12.53 -2.43
C ALA A 212 -0.27 -13.60 -3.24
N ARG A 213 0.26 -13.90 -4.42
CA ARG A 213 -0.19 -15.00 -5.27
C ARG A 213 0.95 -15.98 -5.44
N LEU A 214 0.67 -17.24 -5.21
CA LEU A 214 1.62 -18.33 -5.38
C LEU A 214 1.02 -19.32 -6.37
N ARG A 215 1.70 -19.51 -7.51
CA ARG A 215 1.34 -20.54 -8.49
C ARG A 215 2.28 -21.72 -8.31
N VAL A 216 1.72 -22.90 -8.13
CA VAL A 216 2.46 -24.11 -7.82
C VAL A 216 2.12 -25.18 -8.86
N LYS A 217 3.08 -26.04 -9.17
CA LYS A 217 2.84 -27.18 -10.06
C LYS A 217 1.96 -28.21 -9.35
N GLU A 218 0.85 -28.57 -9.98
CA GLU A 218 -0.11 -29.54 -9.46
C GLU A 218 0.55 -30.88 -9.08
N LYS A 219 1.49 -31.38 -9.91
CA LYS A 219 2.24 -32.62 -9.64
C LYS A 219 2.90 -32.67 -8.26
N ARG A 220 3.30 -31.51 -7.70
CA ARG A 220 3.93 -31.42 -6.37
C ARG A 220 2.92 -31.28 -5.23
N HIS A 221 1.69 -30.84 -5.53
CA HIS A 221 0.63 -30.57 -4.55
C HIS A 221 -0.75 -31.00 -5.07
N PRO A 222 -0.97 -32.29 -5.37
CA PRO A 222 -2.21 -32.75 -5.99
C PRO A 222 -3.44 -32.53 -5.09
N ARG A 223 -3.23 -32.48 -3.77
CA ARG A 223 -4.29 -32.30 -2.76
C ARG A 223 -4.58 -30.83 -2.43
N LEU A 224 -4.00 -29.88 -3.18
CA LEU A 224 -4.27 -28.45 -2.93
C LEU A 224 -5.74 -28.08 -3.18
N ALA A 225 -6.35 -28.67 -4.21
CA ALA A 225 -7.77 -28.49 -4.51
C ALA A 225 -8.69 -29.07 -3.42
N ALA A 226 -8.24 -30.08 -2.69
CA ALA A 226 -8.98 -30.72 -1.60
C ALA A 226 -8.86 -29.98 -0.26
N LEU A 227 -8.00 -28.95 -0.17
CA LEU A 227 -7.83 -28.18 1.05
C LEU A 227 -9.07 -27.32 1.33
N SER A 228 -9.79 -27.63 2.41
CA SER A 228 -10.95 -26.84 2.82
C SER A 228 -10.56 -25.41 3.18
N LEU A 229 -11.44 -24.46 2.87
CA LEU A 229 -11.24 -23.04 3.15
C LEU A 229 -11.01 -22.79 4.65
N ASP A 230 -11.71 -23.50 5.53
CA ASP A 230 -11.60 -23.32 6.99
C ASP A 230 -10.24 -23.77 7.52
N ARG A 231 -9.73 -24.89 7.02
CA ARG A 231 -8.37 -25.38 7.37
C ARG A 231 -7.31 -24.42 6.86
N ALA A 232 -7.49 -23.87 5.66
CA ALA A 232 -6.59 -22.87 5.11
C ALA A 232 -6.65 -21.54 5.87
N ARG A 233 -7.84 -21.09 6.30
CA ARG A 233 -8.00 -19.91 7.16
C ARG A 233 -7.31 -20.09 8.50
N ALA A 234 -7.38 -21.29 9.10
CA ALA A 234 -6.68 -21.60 10.35
C ALA A 234 -5.14 -21.55 10.21
N ALA A 235 -4.62 -21.76 9.00
CA ALA A 235 -3.20 -21.63 8.68
C ALA A 235 -2.74 -20.18 8.51
N VAL A 236 -3.66 -19.24 8.30
CA VAL A 236 -3.33 -17.82 8.11
C VAL A 236 -2.98 -17.20 9.47
N ARG A 237 -1.72 -16.76 9.59
CA ARG A 237 -1.22 -15.99 10.73
C ARG A 237 -0.89 -14.60 10.25
N LEU A 238 -1.50 -13.57 10.84
CA LEU A 238 -1.28 -12.17 10.48
C LEU A 238 -0.76 -11.39 11.70
N PRO A 239 0.11 -10.38 11.49
CA PRO A 239 0.53 -9.50 12.58
C PRO A 239 -0.61 -8.61 13.08
N PRO A 240 -0.47 -7.97 14.26
CA PRO A 240 -1.42 -6.95 14.70
C PRO A 240 -1.54 -5.82 13.67
N GLY A 241 -2.75 -5.25 13.55
CA GLY A 241 -3.07 -4.22 12.55
C GLY A 241 -3.34 -4.74 11.13
N ALA A 242 -3.10 -6.04 10.86
CA ALA A 242 -3.41 -6.67 9.58
C ALA A 242 -4.73 -7.45 9.61
N LYS A 243 -5.61 -7.18 8.63
CA LYS A 243 -6.89 -7.88 8.47
C LYS A 243 -6.91 -8.70 7.19
N LEU A 244 -7.34 -9.95 7.29
CA LEU A 244 -7.56 -10.81 6.12
C LEU A 244 -8.74 -10.28 5.30
N GLN A 245 -8.51 -9.95 4.03
CA GLN A 245 -9.57 -9.47 3.14
C GLN A 245 -10.06 -10.58 2.20
N ARG A 246 -9.14 -11.37 1.64
CA ARG A 246 -9.47 -12.42 0.68
C ARG A 246 -8.50 -13.57 0.78
N LEU A 247 -9.04 -14.78 0.81
CA LEU A 247 -8.30 -16.02 0.61
C LEU A 247 -8.96 -16.78 -0.54
N ARG A 248 -8.17 -17.20 -1.52
CA ARG A 248 -8.61 -18.05 -2.62
C ARG A 248 -7.63 -19.18 -2.83
N ILE A 249 -8.18 -20.37 -3.01
CA ILE A 249 -7.44 -21.61 -3.19
C ILE A 249 -8.01 -22.26 -4.44
N THR A 250 -7.14 -22.62 -5.35
CA THR A 250 -7.43 -23.39 -6.55
C THR A 250 -6.35 -24.45 -6.68
N GLY A 251 -6.56 -25.48 -7.51
CA GLY A 251 -5.62 -26.60 -7.64
C GLY A 251 -4.16 -26.18 -7.90
N GLU A 252 -3.94 -25.09 -8.63
CA GLU A 252 -2.60 -24.56 -8.92
C GLU A 252 -2.26 -23.21 -8.27
N HIS A 253 -3.25 -22.46 -7.79
CA HIS A 253 -3.04 -21.08 -7.32
C HIS A 253 -3.55 -20.87 -5.90
N LEU A 254 -2.68 -20.30 -5.06
CA LEU A 254 -3.03 -19.71 -3.78
C LEU A 254 -2.98 -18.20 -3.90
N ARG A 255 -4.01 -17.52 -3.39
CA ARG A 255 -4.08 -16.06 -3.36
C ARG A 255 -4.53 -15.60 -1.98
N LEU A 256 -3.68 -14.82 -1.34
CA LEU A 256 -3.90 -14.22 -0.03
C LEU A 256 -3.82 -12.70 -0.16
N ARG A 257 -4.89 -12.00 0.22
CA ARG A 257 -4.95 -10.54 0.25
C ARG A 257 -5.29 -10.07 1.65
N ILE A 258 -4.48 -9.16 2.17
CA ILE A 258 -4.68 -8.53 3.47
C ILE A 258 -4.82 -7.02 3.31
N ARG A 259 -5.37 -6.39 4.34
CA ARG A 259 -5.47 -4.95 4.50
C ARG A 259 -4.71 -4.56 5.76
N LEU A 260 -3.78 -3.62 5.62
CA LEU A 260 -3.19 -2.88 6.72
C LEU A 260 -3.96 -1.56 6.85
N GLU A 261 -4.61 -1.37 7.99
CA GLU A 261 -5.20 -0.09 8.35
C GLU A 261 -4.09 0.81 8.92
N GLU A 262 -4.25 2.14 8.86
CA GLU A 262 -3.31 3.12 9.42
C GLU A 262 -2.04 3.41 8.61
N THR A 263 -1.23 4.36 9.09
CA THR A 263 0.01 4.85 8.48
C THR A 263 1.13 3.82 8.59
N TRP A 264 1.04 2.71 7.86
CA TRP A 264 2.01 1.61 7.89
C TRP A 264 3.47 2.07 7.71
N ARG A 265 4.40 1.34 8.32
CA ARG A 265 5.86 1.54 8.19
C ARG A 265 6.52 0.35 7.49
N PRO A 266 7.62 0.55 6.75
CA PRO A 266 8.31 -0.54 6.07
C PRO A 266 8.84 -1.56 7.06
N PHE A 267 9.36 -1.10 8.20
CA PHE A 267 9.89 -1.93 9.28
C PHE A 267 9.71 -1.22 10.63
N VAL A 268 9.41 -1.98 11.68
CA VAL A 268 9.37 -1.50 13.06
C VAL A 268 10.38 -2.29 13.88
N PRO A 269 11.43 -1.65 14.43
CA PRO A 269 12.40 -2.32 15.30
C PRO A 269 11.71 -2.95 16.52
N LYS A 270 12.14 -4.15 16.90
CA LYS A 270 11.57 -4.92 18.02
C LYS A 270 11.73 -4.20 19.37
N ASP A 271 12.75 -3.35 19.49
CA ASP A 271 13.13 -2.67 20.72
C ASP A 271 12.21 -1.48 21.09
N MET A 272 11.30 -1.10 20.18
CA MET A 272 10.36 -0.01 20.39
C MET A 272 9.14 -0.37 21.27
N GLY A 273 9.05 -1.61 21.77
CA GLY A 273 7.94 -2.10 22.58
C GLY A 273 6.64 -2.25 21.77
N GLU A 274 5.96 -3.40 21.92
CA GLU A 274 4.70 -3.68 21.21
C GLU A 274 3.57 -2.72 21.61
N GLU A 275 3.67 -2.05 22.76
CA GLU A 275 2.68 -1.07 23.25
C GLU A 275 2.85 0.35 22.69
N LYS A 276 4.05 0.74 22.21
CA LYS A 276 4.31 2.12 21.73
C LYS A 276 4.22 2.28 20.22
N SER A 277 4.19 1.19 19.46
CA SER A 277 4.06 1.23 17.99
C SER A 277 2.69 0.72 17.56
N SER A 278 1.67 1.57 17.64
CA SER A 278 0.35 1.28 17.02
C SER A 278 0.46 1.03 15.51
N THR A 279 1.55 1.49 14.90
CA THR A 279 1.76 1.45 13.46
C THR A 279 2.13 0.04 12.96
N PRO A 280 1.38 -0.52 11.99
CA PRO A 280 1.67 -1.86 11.48
C PRO A 280 2.97 -1.91 10.65
N ASP A 281 3.75 -2.97 10.89
CA ASP A 281 4.95 -3.32 10.11
C ASP A 281 4.56 -4.08 8.83
N ALA A 282 4.74 -3.43 7.68
CA ALA A 282 4.41 -3.99 6.39
C ALA A 282 5.35 -5.14 5.98
N SER A 283 6.65 -5.08 6.32
CA SER A 283 7.59 -6.17 6.01
C SER A 283 7.18 -7.44 6.77
N ARG A 284 6.86 -7.33 8.06
CA ARG A 284 6.39 -8.45 8.90
C ARG A 284 5.10 -9.01 8.34
N ALA A 285 4.18 -8.17 7.90
CA ALA A 285 2.93 -8.60 7.27
C ALA A 285 3.18 -9.42 6.00
N VAL A 286 4.05 -8.97 5.09
CA VAL A 286 4.41 -9.72 3.88
C VAL A 286 5.04 -11.07 4.22
N THR A 287 5.99 -11.10 5.16
CA THR A 287 6.63 -12.36 5.58
C THR A 287 5.63 -13.35 6.17
N MET A 288 4.75 -12.89 7.05
CA MET A 288 3.71 -13.72 7.66
C MET A 288 2.69 -14.22 6.63
N MET A 289 2.37 -13.41 5.60
CA MET A 289 1.57 -13.87 4.46
C MET A 289 2.25 -15.01 3.70
N LEU A 290 3.54 -14.88 3.40
CA LEU A 290 4.31 -15.90 2.69
C LEU A 290 4.39 -17.19 3.49
N LEU A 291 4.73 -17.11 4.78
CA LEU A 291 4.74 -18.26 5.69
C LEU A 291 3.37 -18.93 5.79
N SER A 292 2.29 -18.14 5.83
CA SER A 292 0.92 -18.67 5.82
C SER A 292 0.63 -19.46 4.54
N LEU A 293 1.10 -18.98 3.38
CA LEU A 293 0.95 -19.71 2.11
C LEU A 293 1.72 -21.02 2.12
N TYR A 294 2.96 -21.03 2.62
CA TYR A 294 3.73 -22.26 2.78
C TYR A 294 3.09 -23.23 3.78
N GLN A 295 2.52 -22.74 4.88
CA GLN A 295 1.78 -23.56 5.83
C GLN A 295 0.56 -24.22 5.17
N MET A 296 -0.18 -23.49 4.33
CA MET A 296 -1.28 -24.05 3.54
C MET A 296 -0.80 -25.16 2.59
N LEU A 297 0.34 -24.95 1.91
CA LEU A 297 0.95 -25.97 1.06
C LEU A 297 1.39 -27.20 1.86
N HIS A 298 1.91 -27.01 3.07
CA HIS A 298 2.27 -28.11 3.97
C HIS A 298 1.03 -28.90 4.42
N LEU A 299 -0.05 -28.21 4.82
CA LEU A 299 -1.32 -28.85 5.22
C LEU A 299 -2.00 -29.59 4.06
N ALA A 300 -1.80 -29.14 2.82
CA ALA A 300 -2.26 -29.87 1.64
C ALA A 300 -1.49 -31.18 1.43
N ARG A 301 -0.21 -31.23 1.81
CA ARG A 301 0.60 -32.46 1.74
C ARG A 301 0.27 -33.44 2.86
N THR A 302 -0.03 -32.95 4.06
CA THR A 302 -0.35 -33.77 5.23
C THR A 302 -1.86 -33.93 5.41
N PRO A 303 -2.48 -35.04 4.97
CA PRO A 303 -3.89 -35.28 5.24
C PRO A 303 -4.10 -35.37 6.76
N VAL A 304 -5.24 -34.87 7.23
CA VAL A 304 -5.64 -35.09 8.62
C VAL A 304 -5.81 -36.59 8.79
N ALA A 305 -5.11 -37.18 9.77
CA ALA A 305 -5.35 -38.56 10.15
C ALA A 305 -6.86 -38.71 10.40
N PRO A 306 -7.54 -39.72 9.82
CA PRO A 306 -8.98 -39.88 9.98
C PRO A 306 -9.27 -39.80 11.47
N LYS A 307 -10.09 -38.81 11.88
CA LYS A 307 -10.59 -38.76 13.25
C LYS A 307 -11.26 -40.12 13.45
N ALA A 308 -10.66 -40.95 14.31
CA ALA A 308 -11.29 -42.19 14.73
C ALA A 308 -12.69 -41.80 15.16
N VAL A 309 -13.68 -42.26 14.40
CA VAL A 309 -15.09 -42.08 14.74
C VAL A 309 -15.18 -42.71 16.12
N LYS A 310 -15.34 -41.88 17.16
CA LYS A 310 -15.79 -42.39 18.45
C LYS A 310 -17.11 -43.05 18.13
N GLU A 311 -17.10 -44.38 18.08
CA GLU A 311 -18.33 -45.14 17.97
C GLU A 311 -19.31 -44.56 19.00
N PRO A 312 -20.55 -44.27 18.60
CA PRO A 312 -21.55 -43.84 19.55
C PRO A 312 -21.56 -44.85 20.70
N PRO A 313 -21.56 -44.39 21.97
CA PRO A 313 -21.50 -45.30 23.11
C PRO A 313 -22.57 -46.38 22.92
N GLY A 314 -22.09 -47.62 22.81
CA GLY A 314 -22.91 -48.79 22.51
C GLY A 314 -24.18 -48.76 23.34
N LYS A 315 -25.30 -49.03 22.67
CA LYS A 315 -26.63 -49.18 23.29
C LYS A 315 -26.47 -49.97 24.58
N LYS A 316 -26.82 -49.37 25.72
CA LYS A 316 -26.89 -50.07 27.01
C LYS A 316 -27.68 -51.39 26.81
N PRO A 317 -27.18 -52.53 27.30
CA PRO A 317 -27.92 -53.78 27.21
C PRO A 317 -29.28 -53.63 27.92
N PRO A 318 -30.34 -54.27 27.41
CA PRO A 318 -31.67 -54.16 27.99
C PRO A 318 -31.64 -54.68 29.44
N HIS A 319 -32.15 -53.86 30.36
CA HIS A 319 -32.33 -54.22 31.76
C HIS A 319 -33.10 -55.55 31.86
N PRO A 320 -32.63 -56.52 32.67
CA PRO A 320 -33.38 -57.73 32.93
C PRO A 320 -34.67 -57.36 33.66
N ARG A 321 -35.81 -57.75 33.08
CA ARG A 321 -37.16 -57.58 33.64
C ARG A 321 -37.20 -58.14 35.07
N ALA A 322 -37.52 -57.29 36.04
CA ALA A 322 -37.84 -57.71 37.40
C ALA A 322 -39.05 -58.66 37.37
N ARG A 323 -38.84 -59.92 37.74
CA ARG A 323 -39.92 -60.88 37.99
C ARG A 323 -40.74 -60.39 39.19
N SER A 324 -42.00 -60.02 38.95
CA SER A 324 -42.94 -59.72 40.00
C SER A 324 -43.22 -60.97 40.83
N ARG A 325 -42.80 -60.95 42.10
CA ARG A 325 -43.21 -61.93 43.10
C ARG A 325 -44.67 -61.67 43.45
N ARG A 326 -45.57 -62.44 42.85
CA ARG A 326 -46.99 -62.51 43.24
C ARG A 326 -47.06 -63.15 44.63
N ARG A 327 -47.24 -62.34 45.67
CA ARG A 327 -47.66 -62.79 47.00
C ARG A 327 -49.06 -63.38 46.87
N ARG A 328 -49.21 -64.65 47.24
CA ARG A 328 -50.50 -65.28 47.55
C ARG A 328 -50.50 -65.44 49.07
N SER A 329 -51.24 -64.56 49.74
CA SER A 329 -51.64 -64.74 51.15
C SER A 329 -52.82 -65.68 51.21
N GLY A 330 -53.00 -66.31 52.38
CA GLY A 330 -53.99 -67.33 52.70
C GLY A 330 -55.43 -66.92 52.49
#